data_AF-A0A2V9ZM02-F1
#
_entry.id   AF-A0A2V9ZM02-F1
#
_cell.length_a   1.000
_cell.length_b   1.000
_cell.length_c   1.000
_cell.angle_alpha   90.00
_cell.angle_beta   90.00
_cell.angle_gamma   90.00
#
_symmetry.space_group_name_H-M   'P 1'
#
loop_
_entity.id
_entity.type
_entity.pdbx_description
1 polymer ?
#
loop_
_entity_poly.entity_id
_entity_poly.type
_entity_poly.pdbx_seq_one_letter_code
_entity_poly.pdbx_strand_id
1 'polypeptide(L)'
;MIDQNNHAIAPRLGFAWDITGKQKSVLRGGIGQFFQRDRLYNDDFGGIDPPFNSAINGTRTLDVAPAGLSPSSGVSSRAFSTSSNLMNTWQWNLTAEQELFKNTKIEVAYVGSRGIHLLSKEDINQVFPGSRAKFIAT
;
A
#
# COMPACT_ATOMS: atom_id res chain seq x y z
N MET A 1 -19.00 11.05 -0.39
CA MET A 1 -18.87 9.96 -1.38
C MET A 1 -17.54 10.18 -2.07
N ILE A 2 -16.65 9.19 -2.09
CA ILE A 2 -15.39 9.28 -2.84
C ILE A 2 -15.77 9.16 -4.33
N ASP A 3 -15.21 10.02 -5.18
CA ASP A 3 -15.42 9.91 -6.62
C ASP A 3 -14.83 8.58 -7.11
N GLN A 4 -15.72 7.65 -7.44
CA GLN A 4 -15.36 6.34 -7.97
C GLN A 4 -14.95 6.49 -9.44
N ASN A 5 -13.67 6.79 -9.67
CA ASN A 5 -13.11 6.77 -11.00
C ASN A 5 -12.91 5.31 -11.45
N ASN A 6 -13.85 4.77 -12.23
CA ASN A 6 -13.90 3.37 -12.67
C ASN A 6 -12.82 2.96 -13.71
N HIS A 7 -11.67 3.66 -13.76
CA HIS A 7 -10.59 3.38 -14.71
C HIS A 7 -9.57 2.37 -14.16
N ALA A 8 -10.04 1.29 -13.51
CA ALA A 8 -9.19 0.20 -13.01
C ALA A 8 -8.71 -0.73 -14.16
N ILE A 9 -8.01 -0.16 -15.14
CA ILE A 9 -7.44 -0.90 -16.27
C ILE A 9 -6.10 -1.49 -15.81
N ALA A 10 -5.99 -2.82 -15.84
CA ALA A 10 -4.79 -3.56 -15.42
C ALA A 10 -4.08 -4.15 -16.66
N PRO A 11 -3.31 -3.36 -17.43
CA PRO A 11 -2.63 -3.87 -18.61
C PRO A 11 -1.61 -4.94 -18.23
N ARG A 12 -1.51 -5.98 -19.06
CA ARG A 12 -0.55 -7.06 -18.92
C ARG A 12 -0.01 -7.43 -20.29
N LEU A 13 1.30 -7.39 -20.43
CA LEU A 13 1.99 -7.70 -21.67
C LEU A 13 3.11 -8.70 -21.37
N GLY A 14 3.28 -9.67 -22.25
CA GLY A 14 4.33 -10.67 -22.15
C GLY A 14 4.84 -11.06 -23.52
N PHE A 15 6.08 -11.52 -23.57
CA PHE A 15 6.71 -12.04 -24.77
C PHE A 15 7.56 -13.27 -24.46
N ALA A 16 7.73 -14.11 -25.47
CA ALA A 16 8.69 -15.19 -25.47
C ALA A 16 9.34 -15.23 -26.85
N TRP A 17 10.66 -15.27 -26.88
CA TRP A 17 11.45 -15.20 -28.10
C TRP A 17 12.57 -16.24 -28.07
N ASP A 18 12.61 -17.09 -29.09
CA ASP A 18 13.77 -17.95 -29.35
C ASP A 18 14.81 -17.17 -30.16
N ILE A 19 15.93 -16.87 -29.51
CA ILE A 19 17.01 -16.06 -30.07
C ILE A 19 17.70 -16.78 -31.24
N THR A 20 17.72 -18.12 -31.20
CA THR A 20 18.50 -18.95 -32.14
C THR A 20 17.64 -19.61 -33.22
N GLY A 21 16.31 -19.61 -33.05
CA GLY A 21 15.37 -20.38 -33.87
C GLY A 21 15.50 -21.91 -33.70
N LYS A 22 16.36 -22.37 -32.79
CA LYS A 22 16.66 -23.79 -32.52
C LYS A 22 16.17 -24.24 -31.15
N GLN A 23 15.42 -23.39 -30.45
CA GLN A 23 14.84 -23.60 -29.12
C GLN A 23 15.88 -23.86 -28.02
N LYS A 24 17.14 -23.50 -28.28
CA LYS A 24 18.25 -23.64 -27.33
C LYS A 24 18.47 -22.39 -26.49
N SER A 25 18.01 -21.24 -26.96
CA SER A 25 18.18 -19.95 -26.30
C SER A 25 16.86 -19.22 -26.33
N VAL A 26 16.18 -19.13 -25.18
CA VAL A 26 14.85 -18.55 -25.08
C VAL A 26 14.87 -17.40 -24.09
N LEU A 27 14.40 -16.24 -24.53
CA LEU A 27 14.15 -15.09 -23.68
C LEU A 27 12.65 -14.98 -23.44
N ARG A 28 12.24 -14.85 -22.18
CA ARG A 28 10.85 -14.65 -21.77
C ARG A 28 10.79 -13.40 -20.91
N GLY A 29 9.74 -12.61 -21.06
CA GLY A 29 9.56 -11.46 -20.19
C GLY A 29 8.11 -11.03 -20.13
N GLY A 30 7.77 -10.31 -19.09
CA GLY A 30 6.44 -9.75 -18.92
C GLY A 30 6.41 -8.59 -17.96
N ILE A 31 5.40 -7.73 -18.15
CA ILE A 31 5.08 -6.61 -17.27
C ILE A 31 3.58 -6.53 -17.09
N GLY A 32 3.13 -6.24 -15.88
CA GLY A 32 1.72 -6.08 -15.58
C GLY A 32 1.45 -5.16 -14.40
N GLN A 33 0.30 -4.50 -14.46
CA GLN A 33 -0.24 -3.74 -13.33
C GLN A 33 -1.26 -4.60 -12.57
N PHE A 34 -1.18 -4.53 -11.25
CA PHE A 34 -2.06 -5.26 -10.34
C PHE A 34 -2.62 -4.30 -9.32
N PHE A 35 -3.95 -4.19 -9.27
CA PHE A 35 -4.63 -3.43 -8.21
C PHE A 35 -4.80 -4.32 -6.99
N GLN A 36 -4.53 -3.76 -5.83
CA GLN A 36 -4.87 -4.40 -4.58
C GLN A 36 -6.18 -3.80 -4.07
N ARG A 37 -7.05 -4.65 -3.56
CA ARG A 37 -8.28 -4.20 -2.91
C ARG A 37 -7.95 -3.81 -1.48
N ASP A 38 -8.44 -2.65 -1.06
CA ASP A 38 -8.26 -2.21 0.32
C ASP A 38 -8.88 -3.21 1.29
N ARG A 39 -8.19 -3.42 2.42
CA ARG A 39 -8.72 -4.23 3.51
C ARG A 39 -9.84 -3.42 4.15
N LEU A 40 -11.05 -4.01 4.22
CA LEU A 40 -12.28 -3.39 4.74
C LEU A 40 -12.10 -2.67 6.10
N TYR A 41 -11.10 -3.08 6.89
CA TYR A 41 -10.78 -2.48 8.18
C TYR A 41 -10.33 -1.01 8.13
N ASN A 42 -9.81 -0.53 7.00
CA ASN A 42 -9.40 0.86 6.91
C ASN A 42 -10.59 1.82 6.74
N ASP A 43 -11.78 1.37 6.37
CA ASP A 43 -12.97 2.24 6.33
C ASP A 43 -13.59 2.48 7.72
N ASP A 44 -13.24 1.67 8.74
CA ASP A 44 -13.79 1.80 10.09
C ASP A 44 -13.32 3.07 10.82
N PHE A 45 -12.24 3.74 10.38
CA PHE A 45 -11.75 4.91 11.12
C PHE A 45 -12.63 6.16 10.93
N GLY A 46 -13.51 6.20 9.93
CA GLY A 46 -14.51 7.27 9.82
C GLY A 46 -15.67 7.05 10.80
N GLY A 47 -15.90 5.80 11.21
CA GLY A 47 -16.90 5.40 12.18
C GLY A 47 -16.49 5.56 13.64
N ILE A 48 -15.28 6.07 13.93
CA ILE A 48 -14.84 6.39 15.30
C ILE A 48 -14.78 7.90 15.58
N ASP A 49 -15.12 8.74 14.61
CA ASP A 49 -15.19 10.18 14.80
C ASP A 49 -16.61 10.64 15.20
N PRO A 50 -16.73 11.66 16.08
CA PRO A 50 -18.01 12.29 16.39
C PRO A 50 -18.69 12.86 15.12
N PRO A 51 -20.03 12.84 15.02
CA PRO A 51 -21.03 12.48 16.03
C PRO A 51 -21.43 11.00 16.04
N PHE A 52 -20.90 10.18 15.13
CA PHE A 52 -21.32 8.79 14.95
C PHE A 52 -20.70 7.84 15.98
N ASN A 53 -19.70 8.30 16.70
CA ASN A 53 -19.03 7.60 17.79
C ASN A 53 -18.62 8.59 18.90
N SER A 54 -18.58 8.13 20.14
CA SER A 54 -18.11 8.93 21.28
C SER A 54 -17.11 8.09 22.09
N ALA A 55 -15.84 8.50 22.06
CA ALA A 55 -14.81 7.88 22.88
C ALA A 55 -14.98 8.31 24.34
N ILE A 56 -15.05 7.34 25.25
CA ILE A 56 -15.02 7.59 26.69
C ILE A 56 -13.56 7.48 27.12
N ASN A 57 -12.95 8.63 27.44
CA ASN A 57 -11.57 8.68 27.88
C ASN A 57 -11.51 8.82 29.40
N GLY A 58 -10.63 8.04 30.04
CA GLY A 58 -10.35 8.16 31.47
C GLY A 58 -9.45 7.03 31.98
N THR A 59 -8.76 7.29 33.09
CA THR A 59 -7.91 6.29 33.73
C THR A 59 -8.77 5.43 34.65
N ARG A 60 -8.86 4.12 34.36
CA ARG A 60 -9.51 3.15 35.24
C ARG A 60 -8.44 2.31 35.93
N THR A 61 -8.24 2.56 37.21
CA THR A 61 -7.44 1.66 38.06
C THR A 61 -8.28 0.43 38.42
N LEU A 62 -7.63 -0.71 38.65
CA LEU A 62 -8.32 -1.97 39.01
C LEU A 62 -8.95 -1.91 40.40
N ASP A 63 -8.44 -1.04 41.27
CA ASP A 63 -8.76 -1.01 42.71
C ASP A 63 -9.80 0.05 43.09
N VAL A 64 -10.25 0.89 42.15
CA VAL A 64 -11.22 1.97 42.42
C VAL A 64 -12.25 2.02 41.30
N ALA A 65 -13.52 2.20 41.67
CA ALA A 65 -14.59 2.42 40.72
C ALA A 65 -14.27 3.65 39.83
N PRO A 66 -14.32 3.53 38.49
CA PRO A 66 -13.94 4.63 37.62
C PRO A 66 -14.82 5.86 37.84
N ALA A 67 -14.21 7.00 38.16
CA ALA A 67 -14.86 8.29 38.32
C ALA A 67 -14.49 9.23 37.16
N GLY A 68 -15.44 10.04 36.68
CA GLY A 68 -15.17 11.11 35.71
C GLY A 68 -15.05 10.69 34.25
N LEU A 69 -15.55 9.51 33.87
CA LEU A 69 -15.63 9.07 32.48
C LEU A 69 -16.62 9.95 31.70
N SER A 70 -16.10 10.91 30.93
CA SER A 70 -16.92 11.78 30.08
C SER A 70 -16.70 11.44 28.61
N PRO A 71 -17.76 11.41 27.78
CA PRO A 71 -17.59 11.28 26.34
C PRO A 71 -16.83 12.50 25.81
N SER A 72 -15.75 12.23 25.08
CA SER A 72 -14.98 13.23 24.34
C SER A 72 -15.74 13.57 23.06
N SER A 73 -16.53 14.62 23.09
CA SER A 73 -17.29 15.11 21.94
C SER A 73 -16.52 16.21 21.22
N GLY A 74 -16.27 16.05 19.91
CA GLY A 74 -16.04 17.20 19.02
C GLY A 74 -14.68 17.36 18.35
N VAL A 75 -13.72 16.43 18.50
CA VAL A 75 -12.45 16.48 17.76
C VAL A 75 -12.27 15.19 16.97
N SER A 76 -12.25 15.29 15.64
CA SER A 76 -11.87 14.18 14.76
C SER A 76 -10.41 13.84 15.02
N SER A 77 -10.14 12.56 15.29
CA SER A 77 -8.78 12.08 15.55
C SER A 77 -8.12 11.55 14.28
N ARG A 78 -8.90 11.31 13.21
CA ARG A 78 -8.45 10.69 11.96
C ARG A 78 -9.24 11.22 10.78
N ALA A 79 -8.56 11.72 9.76
CA ALA A 79 -9.18 12.09 8.51
C ALA A 79 -8.75 11.15 7.39
N PHE A 80 -9.64 10.87 6.44
CA PHE A 80 -9.30 10.21 5.19
C PHE A 80 -9.10 11.21 4.09
N SER A 81 -8.06 11.00 3.30
CA SER A 81 -7.97 11.63 1.99
C SER A 81 -9.05 11.05 1.10
N THR A 82 -9.85 11.91 0.47
CA THR A 82 -10.86 11.52 -0.53
C THR A 82 -10.26 11.25 -1.91
N SER A 83 -8.93 11.17 -2.01
CA SER A 83 -8.23 10.85 -3.24
C SER A 83 -8.66 9.47 -3.77
N SER A 84 -9.12 9.43 -5.02
CA SER A 84 -9.58 8.20 -5.69
C SER A 84 -8.43 7.33 -6.23
N ASN A 85 -7.21 7.49 -5.70
CA ASN A 85 -6.04 6.78 -6.22
C ASN A 85 -6.07 5.32 -5.77
N LEU A 86 -6.32 4.42 -6.71
CA LEU A 86 -6.27 2.99 -6.44
C LEU A 86 -4.82 2.55 -6.19
N MET A 87 -4.61 1.89 -5.05
CA MET A 87 -3.34 1.24 -4.76
C MET A 87 -3.04 0.22 -5.86
N ASN A 88 -1.83 0.30 -6.40
CA ASN A 88 -1.42 -0.59 -7.48
C ASN A 88 0.04 -0.97 -7.36
N THR A 89 0.36 -2.14 -7.88
CA THR A 89 1.72 -2.65 -7.98
C THR A 89 2.01 -3.01 -9.42
N TRP A 90 3.10 -2.47 -9.96
CA TRP A 90 3.68 -2.93 -11.21
C TRP A 90 4.63 -4.08 -10.92
N GLN A 91 4.51 -5.16 -11.66
CA GLN A 91 5.41 -6.32 -11.56
C GLN A 91 6.00 -6.60 -12.93
N TRP A 92 7.28 -6.95 -12.96
CA TRP A 92 7.97 -7.35 -14.19
C TRP A 92 8.91 -8.52 -13.93
N ASN A 93 9.09 -9.33 -14.96
CA ASN A 93 10.05 -10.43 -14.96
C ASN A 93 10.76 -10.52 -16.30
N LEU A 94 11.99 -10.99 -16.28
CA LEU A 94 12.80 -11.30 -17.44
C LEU A 94 13.59 -12.58 -17.15
N THR A 95 13.45 -13.57 -18.01
CA THR A 95 14.08 -14.88 -17.88
C THR A 95 14.82 -15.21 -19.17
N ALA A 96 16.10 -15.55 -19.06
CA ALA A 96 16.92 -16.06 -20.16
C ALA A 96 17.27 -17.52 -19.88
N GLU A 97 16.93 -18.39 -20.81
CA GLU A 97 17.24 -19.82 -20.80
C GLU A 97 18.26 -20.14 -21.90
N GLN A 98 19.28 -20.92 -21.57
CA GLN A 98 20.31 -21.40 -22.51
C GLN A 98 20.61 -22.88 -22.29
N GLU A 99 20.46 -23.70 -23.33
CA GLU A 99 21.02 -25.05 -23.37
C GLU A 99 22.54 -24.98 -23.59
N LEU A 100 23.31 -25.56 -22.67
CA LEU A 100 24.78 -25.62 -22.77
C LEU A 100 25.25 -26.91 -23.45
N PHE A 101 24.68 -28.04 -23.01
CA PHE A 101 24.99 -29.38 -23.53
C PHE A 101 23.71 -30.18 -23.67
N LYS A 102 23.78 -31.35 -24.33
CA LYS A 102 22.65 -32.26 -24.42
C LYS A 102 22.13 -32.54 -23.01
N ASN A 103 20.84 -32.27 -22.77
CA ASN A 103 20.18 -32.43 -21.47
C ASN A 103 20.67 -31.50 -20.33
N THR A 104 21.41 -30.42 -20.63
CA THR A 104 21.88 -29.45 -19.62
C THR A 104 21.48 -28.03 -20.00
N LYS A 105 20.78 -27.33 -19.10
CA LYS A 105 20.29 -25.97 -19.30
C LYS A 105 20.66 -25.07 -18.13
N ILE A 106 20.92 -23.81 -18.41
CA ILE A 106 21.02 -22.74 -17.43
C ILE A 106 19.88 -21.77 -17.66
N GLU A 107 19.28 -21.31 -16.57
CA GLU A 107 18.27 -20.28 -16.56
C GLU A 107 18.70 -19.16 -15.61
N VAL A 108 18.57 -17.93 -16.07
CA VAL A 108 18.77 -16.73 -15.26
C VAL A 108 17.49 -15.91 -15.31
N ALA A 109 16.91 -15.66 -14.14
CA ALA A 109 15.68 -14.89 -14.01
C ALA A 109 15.90 -13.65 -13.15
N TYR A 110 15.30 -12.55 -13.57
CA TYR A 110 15.20 -11.31 -12.81
C TYR A 110 13.74 -10.96 -12.62
N VAL A 111 13.36 -10.66 -11.37
CA VAL A 111 12.01 -10.29 -10.99
C VAL A 111 12.05 -8.96 -10.25
N GLY A 112 11.08 -8.10 -10.52
CA GLY A 112 10.97 -6.80 -9.87
C GLY A 112 9.52 -6.36 -9.68
N SER A 113 9.32 -5.52 -8.68
CA SER A 113 8.01 -4.96 -8.37
C SER A 113 8.11 -3.53 -7.85
N ARG A 114 7.12 -2.70 -8.15
CA ARG A 114 6.98 -1.33 -7.65
C ARG A 114 5.55 -1.05 -7.21
N GLY A 115 5.36 -0.78 -5.92
CA GLY A 115 4.10 -0.28 -5.38
C GLY A 115 3.94 1.23 -5.62
N ILE A 116 2.72 1.65 -5.97
CA ILE A 116 2.32 3.05 -6.20
C ILE A 116 1.00 3.29 -5.46
N HIS A 117 0.85 4.49 -4.88
CA HIS A 117 -0.33 4.88 -4.10
C HIS A 117 -0.61 3.91 -2.94
N LEU A 118 0.46 3.45 -2.28
CA LEU A 118 0.32 2.60 -1.11
C LEU A 118 -0.37 3.38 0.01
N LEU A 119 -1.22 2.69 0.76
CA LEU A 119 -1.88 3.28 1.91
C LEU A 119 -0.82 3.72 2.93
N SER A 120 -0.87 4.99 3.32
CA SER A 120 -0.01 5.58 4.34
C SER A 120 -0.85 6.22 5.42
N LYS A 121 -0.30 6.28 6.64
CA LYS A 121 -0.86 7.04 7.76
C LYS A 121 0.13 8.13 8.11
N GLU A 122 -0.35 9.37 8.11
CA GLU A 122 0.47 10.54 8.42
C GLU A 122 -0.16 11.27 9.60
N ASP A 123 0.70 11.76 10.50
CA ASP A 123 0.27 12.66 11.57
C ASP A 123 0.34 14.10 11.05
N ILE A 124 -0.83 14.69 10.83
CA ILE A 124 -0.97 16.06 10.32
C ILE A 124 -0.37 17.12 11.25
N ASN A 125 -0.20 16.81 12.53
CA ASN A 125 0.38 17.72 13.52
C ASN A 125 1.89 17.49 13.71
N GLN A 126 2.49 16.55 12.98
CA GLN A 126 3.91 16.28 13.14
C GLN A 126 4.76 17.39 12.52
N VAL A 127 5.65 17.98 13.33
CA VAL A 127 6.62 18.96 12.84
C VAL A 127 7.53 18.30 11.78
N PHE A 128 7.53 18.86 10.57
CA PHE A 128 8.37 18.40 9.48
C PHE A 128 9.84 18.32 9.92
N PRO A 129 10.59 17.26 9.51
CA PRO A 129 11.97 17.05 9.96
C PRO A 129 12.88 18.28 9.88
N GLY A 130 12.77 19.08 8.82
CA GLY A 130 13.57 20.31 8.63
C GLY A 130 13.20 21.49 9.55
N SER A 131 12.03 21.45 10.18
CA SER A 131 11.52 22.51 11.07
C SER A 131 11.62 22.14 12.55
N ARG A 132 12.02 20.91 12.89
CA ARG A 132 12.09 20.41 14.28
C ARG A 132 13.06 21.21 15.15
N ALA A 133 14.19 21.65 14.58
CA ALA A 133 15.17 22.48 15.31
C ALA A 133 14.61 23.85 15.75
N LYS A 134 13.60 24.40 15.04
CA LYS A 134 12.93 25.64 15.43
C LYS A 134 11.91 25.45 16.55
N PHE A 135 11.33 24.25 16.67
CA PHE A 135 10.34 23.93 17.70
C PHE A 135 10.96 23.46 19.03
N ILE A 136 12.22 23.01 19.03
CA ILE A 136 12.96 22.63 20.26
C ILE A 136 13.56 23.87 20.95
N ALA A 137 13.63 25.01 20.26
CA ALA A 137 14.26 26.24 20.75
C ALA A 137 13.27 27.22 21.44
N THR A 138 12.07 26.75 21.82
CA THR A 138 11.10 27.51 22.63
C THR A 138 10.83 26.74 23.92
#